data_AF-A0AA86SXK8-F1
#
_entry.id   AF-A0AA86SXK8-F1
#
_cell.length_a   1.000
_cell.length_b   1.000
_cell.length_c   1.000
_cell.angle_alpha   90.00
_cell.angle_beta   90.00
_cell.angle_gamma   90.00
#
_symmetry.space_group_name_H-M   'P 1'
#
loop_
_entity.id
_entity.type
_entity.pdbx_description
1 polymer ?
#
loop_
_entity_poly.entity_id
_entity_poly.type
_entity_poly.pdbx_seq_one_letter_code
_entity_poly.pdbx_strand_id
1 'polypeptide(L)'
;MGADEVPMDDKAKRMRDLLSSFYSPDPSNSNTNSKHASLDDINSTSFDPDQYMNILAYKCNLEGLLQRHVEMAAEIKNLDTDLQMLVYENYNKFISATDTIKRHDEE
;
A
#
# COMPACT_ATOMS: atom_id res chain seq x y z
N MET A 1 -20.56 2.62 33.54
CA MET A 1 -19.64 1.51 33.28
C MET A 1 -18.32 2.13 32.86
N GLY A 2 -17.39 2.25 33.82
CA GLY A 2 -16.07 2.85 33.58
C GLY A 2 -15.21 1.88 32.79
N ALA A 3 -14.62 2.35 31.71
CA ALA A 3 -13.54 1.64 31.05
C ALA A 3 -12.36 1.61 32.04
N ASP A 4 -11.98 0.40 32.44
CA ASP A 4 -10.82 0.16 33.28
C ASP A 4 -9.58 0.45 32.43
N GLU A 5 -9.06 1.69 32.52
CA GLU A 5 -7.83 2.09 31.85
C GLU A 5 -6.66 1.36 32.52
N VAL A 6 -6.31 0.19 31.97
CA VAL A 6 -5.07 -0.50 32.33
C VAL A 6 -3.90 0.48 32.17
N PRO A 7 -3.06 0.70 33.20
CA PRO A 7 -1.94 1.63 33.12
C PRO A 7 -0.96 1.17 32.04
N MET A 8 -1.09 1.76 30.85
CA MET A 8 -0.16 1.51 29.77
C MET A 8 1.16 2.19 30.12
N ASP A 9 2.21 1.39 30.34
CA ASP A 9 3.58 1.80 30.58
C ASP A 9 3.99 2.96 29.63
N ASP A 10 4.63 4.00 30.16
CA ASP A 10 4.98 5.20 29.39
C ASP A 10 5.86 4.87 28.18
N LYS A 11 6.67 3.80 28.28
CA LYS A 11 7.44 3.27 27.16
C LYS A 11 6.53 2.70 26.07
N ALA A 12 5.51 1.93 26.44
CA ALA A 12 4.54 1.38 25.50
C ALA A 12 3.73 2.48 24.80
N LYS A 13 3.38 3.56 25.51
CA LYS A 13 2.76 4.75 24.90
C LYS A 13 3.70 5.41 23.88
N ARG A 14 4.95 5.70 24.25
CA ARG A 14 5.94 6.30 23.33
C ARG A 14 6.21 5.43 22.10
N MET A 15 6.31 4.11 22.27
CA MET A 15 6.49 3.19 21.14
C MET A 15 5.26 3.17 20.22
N ARG A 16 4.05 3.21 20.78
CA ARG A 16 2.82 3.35 19.97
C ARG A 16 2.77 4.67 19.23
N ASP A 17 3.06 5.79 19.88
CA ASP A 17 3.03 7.11 19.24
C ASP A 17 4.07 7.20 18.11
N LEU A 18 5.26 6.61 18.33
CA LEU A 18 6.30 6.53 17.32
C LEU A 18 5.86 5.67 16.11
N LEU A 19 5.34 4.46 16.36
CA LEU A 19 4.80 3.60 15.30
C LEU A 19 3.62 4.27 14.58
N SER A 20 2.74 4.95 15.32
CA SER A 20 1.64 5.72 14.76
C SER A 20 2.20 6.80 13.82
N SER A 21 3.28 7.49 14.16
CA SER A 21 3.86 8.49 13.24
C SER A 21 4.37 7.91 11.92
N PHE A 22 4.78 6.64 11.88
CA PHE A 22 5.26 5.96 10.67
C PHE A 22 4.16 5.26 9.85
N TYR A 23 3.13 4.75 10.51
CA TYR A 23 2.12 3.87 9.90
C TYR A 23 0.70 4.43 9.94
N SER A 24 0.46 5.57 10.60
CA SER A 24 -0.83 6.25 10.46
C SER A 24 -1.00 6.62 8.99
N PRO A 25 -2.18 6.38 8.40
CA PRO A 25 -2.49 6.98 7.13
C PRO A 25 -2.45 8.48 7.36
N ASP A 26 -1.38 9.15 6.91
CA ASP A 26 -1.40 10.60 6.82
C ASP A 26 -2.62 10.94 5.94
N PRO A 27 -3.60 11.71 6.42
CA PRO A 27 -4.70 12.15 5.57
C PRO A 27 -4.21 12.93 4.34
N SER A 28 -2.94 13.36 4.30
CA SER A 28 -2.25 13.90 3.13
C SER A 28 -1.55 12.85 2.24
N ASN A 29 -1.22 11.66 2.78
CA ASN A 29 -0.69 10.52 2.02
C ASN A 29 -1.76 9.47 1.68
N SER A 30 -2.99 9.73 2.07
CA SER A 30 -4.11 9.41 1.20
C SER A 30 -3.82 10.14 -0.12
N ASN A 31 -3.26 9.42 -1.08
CA ASN A 31 -3.26 9.80 -2.49
C ASN A 31 -4.71 9.88 -3.03
N THR A 32 -5.68 10.28 -2.22
CA THR A 32 -6.87 11.00 -2.63
C THR A 32 -6.40 12.34 -3.20
N ASN A 33 -5.94 12.29 -4.45
CA ASN A 33 -6.20 13.36 -5.37
C ASN A 33 -7.69 13.71 -5.21
N SER A 34 -7.99 14.78 -4.47
CA SER A 34 -9.31 15.39 -4.34
C SER A 34 -9.79 16.02 -5.65
N LYS A 35 -9.12 15.70 -6.77
CA LYS A 35 -9.66 15.80 -8.12
C LYS A 35 -10.64 14.65 -8.27
N HIS A 36 -11.91 14.88 -7.94
CA HIS A 36 -13.08 14.06 -8.29
C HIS A 36 -12.77 12.57 -8.45
N ALA A 37 -13.09 11.73 -7.45
CA ALA A 37 -13.08 10.28 -7.60
C ALA A 37 -13.94 9.91 -8.82
N SER A 38 -13.28 9.88 -9.97
CA SER A 38 -13.91 9.70 -11.25
C SER A 38 -14.00 8.21 -11.43
N LEU A 39 -15.17 7.75 -11.86
CA LEU A 39 -15.42 6.33 -12.02
C LEU A 39 -14.49 5.70 -13.08
N ASP A 40 -13.84 6.51 -13.92
CA ASP A 40 -12.82 6.09 -14.89
C ASP A 40 -11.37 6.14 -14.35
N ASP A 41 -11.13 6.53 -13.10
CA ASP A 41 -9.81 6.46 -12.49
C ASP A 41 -9.56 5.07 -11.89
N ILE A 42 -8.65 4.31 -12.52
CA ILE A 42 -8.30 2.92 -12.13
C ILE A 42 -7.70 2.81 -10.72
N ASN A 43 -7.17 3.90 -10.15
CA ASN A 43 -6.60 3.91 -8.80
C ASN A 43 -7.62 4.37 -7.74
N SER A 44 -8.81 4.79 -8.17
CA SER A 44 -9.88 5.26 -7.29
C SER A 44 -10.59 4.08 -6.63
N THR A 45 -10.99 4.25 -5.37
CA THR A 45 -11.85 3.30 -4.66
C THR A 45 -13.26 3.22 -5.25
N SER A 46 -13.64 4.19 -6.08
CA SER A 46 -14.93 4.26 -6.78
C SER A 46 -14.82 3.86 -8.25
N PHE A 47 -13.74 3.17 -8.65
CA PHE A 47 -13.52 2.73 -10.02
C PHE A 47 -14.65 1.82 -10.53
N ASP A 48 -15.17 2.14 -11.71
CA ASP A 48 -16.14 1.32 -12.44
C ASP A 48 -15.48 0.80 -13.73
N PRO A 49 -15.19 -0.52 -13.82
CA PRO A 49 -14.53 -1.10 -14.99
C PRO A 49 -15.37 -1.00 -16.27
N ASP A 50 -16.70 -1.09 -16.17
CA ASP A 50 -17.58 -1.04 -17.34
C ASP A 50 -17.60 0.37 -17.93
N GLN A 51 -17.65 1.39 -17.07
CA GLN A 51 -17.60 2.78 -17.52
C GLN A 51 -16.22 3.14 -18.09
N TYR A 52 -15.13 2.75 -17.43
CA TYR A 52 -13.78 2.92 -17.94
C TYR A 52 -13.61 2.30 -19.33
N MET A 53 -14.08 1.07 -19.50
CA MET A 53 -13.96 0.34 -20.76
C MET A 53 -14.78 0.98 -21.88
N ASN A 54 -16.00 1.44 -21.58
CA ASN A 54 -16.82 2.17 -22.55
C ASN A 54 -16.16 3.48 -23.00
N ILE A 55 -15.59 4.24 -22.06
CA ILE A 55 -14.86 5.48 -22.37
C ILE A 55 -13.63 5.17 -23.22
N LEU A 56 -12.88 4.12 -22.88
CA LEU A 56 -11.67 3.72 -23.59
C LEU A 56 -11.98 3.26 -25.02
N ALA A 57 -13.01 2.44 -25.20
CA ALA A 57 -13.46 1.98 -26.51
C ALA A 57 -13.99 3.12 -27.41
N TYR A 58 -14.60 4.15 -26.82
CA TYR A 58 -15.05 5.33 -27.56
C TYR A 58 -13.88 6.26 -27.95
N LYS A 59 -12.86 6.38 -27.09
CA LYS A 59 -11.74 7.30 -27.27
C LYS A 59 -10.59 6.74 -28.11
N CYS A 60 -10.36 5.44 -28.07
CA CYS A 60 -9.20 4.80 -28.70
C CYS A 60 -9.62 3.94 -29.89
N ASN A 61 -8.76 3.91 -30.91
CA ASN A 61 -8.86 2.92 -31.98
C ASN A 61 -8.29 1.57 -31.51
N LEU A 62 -8.43 0.54 -32.35
CA LEU A 62 -7.99 -0.82 -32.01
C LEU A 62 -6.50 -0.90 -31.64
N GLU A 63 -5.64 -0.18 -32.36
CA GLU A 63 -4.20 -0.13 -32.09
C GLU A 63 -3.92 0.47 -30.70
N GLY A 64 -4.55 1.60 -30.38
CA GLY A 64 -4.43 2.22 -29.06
C GLY A 64 -4.94 1.31 -27.94
N LEU A 65 -5.99 0.55 -28.20
CA LEU A 65 -6.52 -0.41 -27.23
C LEU A 65 -5.55 -1.58 -26.99
N LEU A 66 -4.94 -2.10 -28.06
CA LEU A 66 -3.94 -3.16 -27.98
C LEU A 66 -2.70 -2.69 -27.23
N GLN A 67 -2.23 -1.48 -27.52
CA GLN A 67 -1.11 -0.86 -26.82
C GLN A 67 -1.41 -0.71 -25.32
N ARG A 68 -2.60 -0.21 -24.96
CA ARG A 68 -3.00 -0.08 -23.55
C ARG A 68 -3.05 -1.43 -22.84
N HIS A 69 -3.50 -2.50 -23.52
CA HIS A 69 -3.46 -3.85 -22.97
C HIS A 69 -2.04 -4.31 -22.66
N VAL A 70 -1.09 -4.10 -23.59
CA VAL A 70 0.32 -4.49 -23.39
C VAL A 70 0.95 -3.71 -22.22
N GLU A 71 0.70 -2.41 -22.15
CA GLU A 71 1.16 -1.56 -21.04
C GLU A 71 0.60 -2.03 -19.69
N MET A 72 -0.70 -2.28 -19.63
CA MET A 72 -1.35 -2.75 -18.40
C MET A 72 -0.80 -4.12 -17.96
N ALA A 73 -0.54 -5.03 -18.89
CA ALA A 73 0.09 -6.31 -18.58
C ALA A 73 1.51 -6.15 -18.01
N ALA A 74 2.29 -5.19 -18.54
CA ALA A 74 3.60 -4.87 -18.01
C ALA A 74 3.52 -4.21 -16.61
N GLU A 75 2.60 -3.27 -16.42
CA GLU A 75 2.32 -2.63 -15.12
C GLU A 75 1.99 -3.67 -14.04
N ILE A 76 1.09 -4.62 -14.34
CA ILE A 76 0.72 -5.71 -13.42
C ILE A 76 1.95 -6.52 -13.01
N LYS A 77 2.79 -6.92 -13.98
CA LYS A 77 4.01 -7.69 -13.70
C LYS A 77 5.01 -6.92 -12.85
N ASN A 78 5.17 -5.62 -13.12
CA ASN A 78 6.07 -4.76 -12.37
C ASN A 78 5.58 -4.60 -10.92
N LEU A 79 4.28 -4.35 -10.72
CA LEU A 79 3.68 -4.24 -9.39
C LEU A 79 3.81 -5.54 -8.57
N ASP A 80 3.64 -6.70 -9.20
CA ASP A 80 3.86 -8.00 -8.54
C ASP A 80 5.34 -8.17 -8.14
N THR A 81 6.26 -7.80 -9.03
CA THR A 81 7.71 -7.84 -8.74
C THR A 81 8.06 -6.91 -7.57
N ASP A 82 7.55 -5.68 -7.57
CA ASP A 82 7.78 -4.71 -6.51
C ASP A 82 7.23 -5.18 -5.17
N LEU A 83 6.03 -5.78 -5.18
CA LEU A 83 5.43 -6.37 -3.98
C LEU A 83 6.30 -7.52 -3.44
N GLN A 84 6.78 -8.41 -4.31
CA GLN A 84 7.67 -9.51 -3.93
C GLN A 84 8.98 -8.99 -3.34
N MET A 85 9.59 -7.96 -3.94
CA MET A 85 10.79 -7.33 -3.41
C MET A 85 10.54 -6.72 -2.03
N LEU A 86 9.44 -5.98 -1.85
CA LEU A 86 9.09 -5.38 -0.56
C LEU A 86 8.94 -6.43 0.54
N VAL A 87 8.23 -7.52 0.23
CA VAL A 87 8.03 -8.65 1.15
C VAL A 87 9.38 -9.30 1.48
N TYR A 88 10.21 -9.56 0.49
CA TYR A 88 11.55 -10.12 0.67
C TYR A 88 12.42 -9.23 1.57
N GLU A 89 12.47 -7.92 1.31
CA GLU A 89 13.23 -6.99 2.13
C GLU A 89 12.73 -6.94 3.58
N ASN A 90 11.41 -6.96 3.78
CA ASN A 90 10.82 -6.95 5.11
C ASN A 90 11.16 -8.22 5.89
N TYR A 91 11.02 -9.39 5.26
CA TYR A 91 11.40 -10.67 5.88
C TYR A 91 12.89 -10.73 6.20
N ASN A 92 13.76 -10.29 5.30
CA ASN A 92 15.20 -10.26 5.58
C ASN A 92 15.55 -9.35 6.76
N LYS A 93 14.92 -8.18 6.87
CA LYS A 93 15.09 -7.28 8.02
C LYS A 93 14.63 -7.95 9.31
N PHE A 94 13.49 -8.63 9.30
CA PHE A 94 12.97 -9.33 10.48
C PHE A 94 13.88 -10.48 10.93
N ILE A 95 14.36 -11.30 9.98
CA ILE A 95 15.31 -12.39 10.26
C ILE A 95 16.60 -11.81 10.84
N SER A 96 17.18 -10.80 10.18
CA SER A 96 18.42 -10.14 10.62
C SER A 96 18.31 -9.55 12.03
N ALA A 97 17.17 -8.93 12.35
CA ALA A 97 16.90 -8.41 13.68
C ALA A 97 16.80 -9.54 14.72
N THR A 98 16.08 -10.62 14.39
CA THR A 98 15.93 -11.77 15.29
C THR A 98 17.27 -12.47 15.55
N ASP A 99 18.11 -12.65 14.52
CA ASP A 99 19.45 -13.22 14.67
C ASP A 99 20.34 -12.35 15.54
N THR A 100 20.19 -11.03 15.45
CA THR A 100 20.93 -10.09 16.30
C THR A 100 20.52 -10.22 17.77
N ILE A 101 19.23 -10.40 18.07
CA ILE A 101 18.73 -10.64 19.43
C ILE A 101 19.28 -11.97 19.97
N LYS A 102 19.16 -13.06 19.20
CA LYS A 102 19.67 -14.38 19.62
C LYS A 102 21.15 -14.36 19.98
N ARG A 103 21.98 -13.67 19.18
CA ARG A 103 23.41 -13.54 19.48
C ARG A 103 23.69 -12.81 20.79
N HIS A 104 22.90 -11.78 21.13
CA HIS A 104 23.06 -11.06 22.40
C HIS A 104 22.48 -11.83 23.59
N ASP A 105 21.51 -12.72 23.38
CA ASP A 105 20.96 -13.59 24.43
C ASP A 105 21.90 -14.78 24.75
N GLU A 106 22.80 -15.14 23.82
CA GLU A 106 23.80 -16.23 23.97
C GLU A 106 25.15 -15.76 24.57
N GLU A 107 25.40 -14.45 24.64
CA GLU A 107 26.55 -13.82 25.33
C GLU A 107 26.25 -13.56 26.82
#